data_AF-A0A3M1NBS0-F1
#
_entry.id   AF-A0A3M1NBS0-F1
#
_cell.length_a   1.000
_cell.length_b   1.000
_cell.length_c   1.000
_cell.angle_alpha   90.00
_cell.angle_beta   90.00
_cell.angle_gamma   90.00
#
_symmetry.space_group_name_H-M   'P 1'
#
loop_
_entity.id
_entity.type
_entity.pdbx_description
1 polymer ?
#
loop_
_entity_poly.entity_id
_entity_poly.type
_entity_poly.pdbx_seq_one_letter_code
_entity_poly.pdbx_strand_id
1 'polypeptide(L)'
;MSQSAEGPKSLLRRLLRRPDDLPQSSEPAAAPESEPIKPPAVSASPVRPSPPEENIVPAEPILPNVRSTQSAPTTHSVGNLEERLRAELALEKLRQKTARVAAEFASGKINRAQFVALYAHYNEKRIIIERLLERNPDTQAWQSVASDGQTTFLRQHYASRMLSYAIYFHDAMQPLVAQGQPQLPEDMTFKILTAIRLVRRTQRTLSAQRKQVDESHWAVFIPAEFTTAIAMFLLEPSTRQVLLVQDLHRDFEHANHKLLVRNIRAADQYVFPHRALFENDF
;
A
#
# COMPACT_ATOMS: atom_id res chain seq x y z
N MET A 1 -28.05 10.35 35.69
CA MET A 1 -27.52 9.51 34.58
C MET A 1 -27.32 10.42 33.38
N SER A 2 -26.10 10.91 33.16
CA SER A 2 -25.81 11.85 32.07
C SER A 2 -25.39 11.06 30.82
N GLN A 3 -26.28 10.99 29.82
CA GLN A 3 -25.91 10.49 28.50
C GLN A 3 -25.03 11.54 27.82
N SER A 4 -23.75 11.22 27.66
CA SER A 4 -22.80 12.05 26.94
C SER A 4 -23.17 12.08 25.46
N ALA A 5 -23.50 13.26 24.92
CA ALA A 5 -23.79 13.43 23.51
C ALA A 5 -22.55 13.09 22.66
N GLU A 6 -22.63 12.02 21.86
CA GLU A 6 -21.61 11.66 20.88
C GLU A 6 -21.37 12.83 19.92
N GLY A 7 -20.15 13.36 19.88
CA GLY A 7 -19.81 14.53 19.06
C GLY A 7 -19.76 14.19 17.56
N PRO A 8 -20.04 15.16 16.64
CA PRO A 8 -20.21 14.92 15.20
C PRO A 8 -18.98 14.33 14.46
N LYS A 9 -17.78 14.38 15.05
CA LYS A 9 -16.60 13.66 14.54
C LYS A 9 -16.70 12.14 14.69
N SER A 10 -17.39 11.66 15.74
CA SER A 10 -17.68 10.23 15.87
C SER A 10 -18.66 9.79 14.79
N LEU A 11 -19.64 10.62 14.43
CA LEU A 11 -20.61 10.31 13.37
C LEU A 11 -19.96 10.14 12.00
N LEU A 12 -19.06 11.05 11.59
CA LEU A 12 -18.30 10.85 10.34
C LEU A 12 -17.45 9.58 10.42
N ARG A 13 -16.73 9.34 11.52
CA ARG A 13 -15.95 8.10 11.68
C ARG A 13 -16.83 6.85 11.69
N ARG A 14 -18.04 6.92 12.22
CA ARG A 14 -19.00 5.81 12.32
C ARG A 14 -19.66 5.52 10.97
N LEU A 15 -20.03 6.55 10.21
CA LEU A 15 -20.51 6.42 8.82
C LEU A 15 -19.38 5.97 7.87
N LEU A 16 -18.13 6.27 8.22
CA LEU A 16 -16.96 5.85 7.47
C LEU A 16 -16.45 4.45 7.86
N ARG A 17 -16.83 3.89 9.01
CA ARG A 17 -16.54 2.49 9.38
C ARG A 17 -17.29 1.51 8.48
N ARG A 18 -16.66 0.39 8.13
CA ARG A 18 -17.33 -0.73 7.44
C ARG A 18 -18.37 -1.36 8.39
N PRO A 19 -19.53 -1.81 7.88
CA PRO A 19 -20.52 -2.50 8.70
C PRO A 19 -20.01 -3.81 9.34
N ASP A 20 -18.88 -4.36 8.87
CA ASP A 20 -18.32 -5.63 9.36
C ASP A 20 -17.46 -5.49 10.65
N ASP A 21 -17.19 -4.27 11.13
CA ASP A 21 -16.35 -4.01 12.32
C ASP A 21 -17.15 -3.91 13.65
N LEU A 22 -18.39 -4.39 13.69
CA LEU A 22 -19.14 -4.49 14.95
C LEU A 22 -18.73 -5.78 15.69
N PRO A 23 -18.32 -5.71 16.97
CA PRO A 23 -18.07 -6.92 17.75
C PRO A 23 -19.38 -7.70 17.85
N GLN A 24 -19.36 -8.95 17.37
CA GLN A 24 -20.45 -9.90 17.56
C GLN A 24 -20.64 -10.11 19.07
N SER A 25 -21.70 -9.52 19.62
CA SER A 25 -22.23 -9.85 20.93
C SER A 25 -22.71 -11.30 20.88
N SER A 26 -21.96 -12.19 21.52
CA SER A 26 -22.33 -13.59 21.72
C SER A 26 -23.40 -13.70 22.80
N GLU A 27 -24.59 -14.18 22.44
CA GLU A 27 -25.51 -14.85 23.35
C GLU A 27 -26.14 -16.07 22.65
N PRO A 28 -26.30 -17.23 23.32
CA PRO A 28 -26.53 -18.50 22.65
C PRO A 28 -27.99 -19.00 22.71
N ALA A 29 -28.20 -20.12 22.01
CA ALA A 29 -29.30 -21.10 22.11
C ALA A 29 -30.41 -21.02 21.05
N ALA A 30 -30.39 -21.96 20.10
CA ALA A 30 -31.24 -23.16 20.12
C ALA A 30 -31.23 -23.83 18.72
N ALA A 31 -30.89 -25.12 18.68
CA ALA A 31 -31.15 -26.01 17.55
C ALA A 31 -32.65 -26.38 17.53
N PRO A 32 -33.23 -26.86 16.41
CA PRO A 32 -33.02 -28.26 16.02
C PRO A 32 -33.05 -28.58 14.50
N GLU A 33 -32.68 -29.84 14.26
CA GLU A 33 -33.16 -30.78 13.23
C GLU A 33 -32.67 -30.72 11.77
N SER A 34 -31.98 -31.83 11.48
CA SER A 34 -31.39 -32.32 10.26
C SER A 34 -32.38 -33.10 9.39
N GLU A 35 -32.27 -32.95 8.06
CA GLU A 35 -32.54 -34.05 7.12
C GLU A 35 -31.48 -34.10 6.00
N PRO A 36 -31.22 -35.29 5.41
CA PRO A 36 -29.98 -35.58 4.70
C PRO A 36 -30.17 -35.55 3.17
N ILE A 37 -29.31 -34.84 2.45
CA ILE A 37 -29.24 -34.92 0.99
C ILE A 37 -27.88 -35.46 0.54
N LYS A 38 -28.01 -36.54 -0.23
CA LYS A 38 -27.07 -37.45 -0.89
C LYS A 38 -26.11 -36.71 -1.87
N PRO A 39 -24.82 -37.10 -1.95
CA PRO A 39 -23.88 -36.54 -2.93
C PRO A 39 -23.85 -37.33 -4.26
N PRO A 40 -23.68 -36.68 -5.42
CA PRO A 40 -23.14 -37.31 -6.62
C PRO A 40 -21.65 -36.96 -6.80
N ALA A 41 -20.81 -37.93 -6.44
CA ALA A 41 -19.87 -38.63 -7.32
C ALA A 41 -19.18 -37.88 -8.50
N VAL A 42 -17.86 -37.80 -8.35
CA VAL A 42 -16.74 -38.04 -9.30
C VAL A 42 -16.29 -37.01 -10.36
N SER A 43 -14.96 -36.86 -10.36
CA SER A 43 -14.05 -36.75 -11.52
C SER A 43 -13.78 -35.37 -12.10
N ALA A 44 -12.61 -34.80 -11.81
CA ALA A 44 -11.46 -34.87 -12.71
C ALA A 44 -10.31 -33.98 -12.21
N SER A 45 -9.19 -34.62 -11.87
CA SER A 45 -7.92 -33.95 -11.58
C SER A 45 -7.28 -33.45 -12.89
N PRO A 46 -6.74 -32.21 -12.94
CA PRO A 46 -5.92 -31.77 -14.05
C PRO A 46 -4.51 -32.39 -13.97
N VAL A 47 -4.27 -33.33 -14.87
CA VAL A 47 -3.03 -33.71 -15.55
C VAL A 47 -1.75 -32.99 -15.09
N ARG A 48 -0.85 -33.77 -14.47
CA ARG A 48 0.55 -33.40 -14.22
C ARG A 48 1.35 -33.56 -15.53
N PRO A 49 2.11 -32.56 -16.00
CA PRO A 49 2.98 -32.72 -17.15
C PRO A 49 4.11 -33.72 -16.85
N SER A 50 4.34 -34.63 -17.80
CA SER A 50 5.44 -35.59 -17.80
C SER A 50 6.80 -34.88 -17.89
N PRO A 51 7.82 -35.33 -17.15
CA PRO A 51 9.18 -34.83 -17.33
C PRO A 51 9.77 -35.30 -18.68
N PRO A 52 10.65 -34.51 -19.31
CA PRO A 52 11.31 -34.91 -20.54
C PRO A 52 12.27 -36.09 -20.31
N GLU A 53 12.29 -37.00 -21.28
CA GLU A 53 13.10 -38.21 -21.33
C GLU A 53 14.60 -37.91 -21.17
N GLU A 54 15.21 -38.57 -20.17
CA GLU A 54 16.67 -38.66 -20.02
C GLU A 54 17.24 -39.48 -21.17
N ASN A 55 18.02 -38.82 -22.01
CA ASN A 55 18.84 -39.45 -23.03
C ASN A 55 20.02 -40.16 -22.34
N ILE A 56 19.91 -41.48 -22.18
CA ILE A 56 20.93 -42.35 -21.61
C ILE A 56 22.10 -42.44 -22.60
N VAL A 57 23.19 -41.74 -22.29
CA VAL A 57 24.50 -41.94 -22.94
C VAL A 57 25.24 -43.07 -22.18
N PRO A 58 25.84 -44.06 -22.87
CA PRO A 58 26.53 -45.17 -22.21
C PRO A 58 27.77 -44.74 -21.44
N ALA A 59 27.96 -45.35 -20.27
CA ALA A 59 29.07 -45.15 -19.35
C ALA A 59 30.43 -45.58 -19.94
N GLU A 60 31.42 -44.68 -19.85
CA GLU A 60 32.84 -45.04 -19.93
C GLU A 60 33.38 -45.41 -18.53
N PRO A 61 34.24 -46.43 -18.40
CA PRO A 61 34.77 -46.89 -17.13
C PRO A 61 35.87 -45.95 -16.61
N ILE A 62 35.57 -45.20 -15.55
CA ILE A 62 36.55 -44.34 -14.87
C ILE A 62 37.37 -45.20 -13.89
N LEU A 63 38.69 -45.21 -14.13
CA LEU A 63 39.71 -45.85 -13.31
C LEU A 63 39.77 -45.25 -11.87
N PRO A 64 40.15 -46.05 -10.85
CA PRO A 64 40.26 -45.59 -9.47
C PRO A 64 41.49 -44.67 -9.33
N ASN A 65 41.26 -43.36 -9.29
CA ASN A 65 42.34 -42.42 -9.06
C ASN A 65 42.65 -42.30 -7.57
N VAL A 66 43.95 -42.39 -7.28
CA VAL A 66 44.54 -42.62 -5.97
C VAL A 66 44.35 -41.41 -5.07
N ARG A 67 43.97 -41.72 -3.84
CA ARG A 67 43.88 -40.85 -2.67
C ARG A 67 45.20 -40.11 -2.43
N SER A 68 45.32 -38.88 -2.92
CA SER A 68 46.37 -37.95 -2.47
C SER A 68 45.90 -37.25 -1.21
N THR A 69 46.31 -37.80 -0.07
CA THR A 69 46.45 -37.05 1.18
C THR A 69 47.52 -35.99 1.00
N GLN A 70 47.13 -34.73 0.86
CA GLN A 70 48.03 -33.58 1.01
C GLN A 70 47.54 -32.65 2.10
N SER A 71 48.26 -32.77 3.21
CA SER A 71 48.69 -31.80 4.23
C SER A 71 48.20 -30.36 4.10
N ALA A 72 47.66 -29.86 5.21
CA ALA A 72 47.45 -28.44 5.50
C ALA A 72 48.75 -27.61 5.33
N PRO A 73 48.59 -26.31 5.05
CA PRO A 73 49.07 -25.32 6.01
C PRO A 73 47.97 -24.32 6.38
N THR A 74 47.67 -24.31 7.67
CA THR A 74 46.91 -23.29 8.40
C THR A 74 47.54 -21.91 8.18
N THR A 75 46.99 -21.16 7.23
CA THR A 75 47.18 -19.70 7.10
C THR A 75 45.81 -19.01 7.09
N HIS A 76 44.92 -19.43 7.99
CA HIS A 76 43.59 -18.84 8.18
C HIS A 76 43.58 -18.06 9.50
N SER A 77 43.88 -16.76 9.47
CA SER A 77 43.67 -15.92 10.66
C SER A 77 43.49 -14.44 10.34
N VAL A 78 44.21 -13.91 9.35
CA VAL A 78 44.17 -12.46 9.06
C VAL A 78 43.04 -12.07 8.09
N GLY A 79 42.75 -12.90 7.06
CA GLY A 79 41.66 -12.62 6.10
C GLY A 79 40.26 -12.63 6.72
N ASN A 80 40.04 -13.44 7.77
CA ASN A 80 38.74 -13.59 8.43
C ASN A 80 38.31 -12.31 9.18
N LEU A 81 39.26 -11.60 9.80
CA LEU A 81 38.96 -10.36 10.53
C LEU A 81 38.49 -9.24 9.58
N GLU A 82 39.17 -9.06 8.45
CA GLU A 82 38.79 -8.04 7.46
C GLU A 82 37.43 -8.32 6.84
N GLU A 83 37.15 -9.59 6.49
CA GLU A 83 35.86 -9.98 5.92
C GLU A 83 34.72 -9.77 6.91
N ARG A 84 34.94 -10.11 8.18
CA ARG A 84 33.98 -9.84 9.27
C ARG A 84 33.72 -8.35 9.43
N LEU A 85 34.75 -7.52 9.44
CA LEU A 85 34.60 -6.06 9.51
C LEU A 85 33.80 -5.51 8.33
N ARG A 86 34.03 -6.01 7.11
CA ARG A 86 33.25 -5.61 5.93
C ARG A 86 31.79 -6.02 6.04
N ALA A 87 31.51 -7.19 6.59
CA ALA A 87 30.15 -7.66 6.80
C ALA A 87 29.42 -6.85 7.88
N GLU A 88 30.09 -6.51 8.97
CA GLU A 88 29.57 -5.61 10.01
C GLU A 88 29.25 -4.22 9.42
N LEU A 89 30.14 -3.66 8.58
CA LEU A 89 29.89 -2.43 7.86
C LEU A 89 28.68 -2.53 6.91
N ALA A 90 28.47 -3.67 6.26
CA ALA A 90 27.30 -3.90 5.41
C ALA A 90 25.99 -3.96 6.23
N LEU A 91 26.00 -4.62 7.38
CA LEU A 91 24.87 -4.63 8.31
C LEU A 91 24.54 -3.23 8.83
N GLU A 92 25.56 -2.42 9.14
CA GLU A 92 25.37 -1.04 9.56
C GLU A 92 24.78 -0.17 8.45
N LYS A 93 25.25 -0.33 7.21
CA LYS A 93 24.62 0.31 6.04
C LYS A 93 23.15 -0.08 5.87
N LEU A 94 22.78 -1.34 6.10
CA LEU A 94 21.38 -1.78 6.05
C LEU A 94 20.55 -1.12 7.15
N ARG A 95 21.07 -1.00 8.37
CA ARG A 95 20.40 -0.27 9.47
C ARG A 95 20.13 1.19 9.11
N GLN A 96 21.12 1.87 8.53
CA GLN A 96 20.97 3.24 8.05
C GLN A 96 19.89 3.36 6.97
N LYS A 97 19.83 2.41 6.03
CA LYS A 97 18.77 2.37 5.01
C LYS A 97 17.38 2.17 5.61
N THR A 98 17.24 1.26 6.57
CA THR A 98 15.97 1.04 7.28
C THR A 98 15.54 2.30 8.06
N ALA A 99 16.48 2.95 8.75
CA ALA A 99 16.21 4.21 9.45
C ALA A 99 15.76 5.32 8.48
N ARG A 100 16.39 5.43 7.30
CA ARG A 100 15.98 6.36 6.26
C ARG A 100 14.56 6.08 5.74
N VAL A 101 14.20 4.82 5.51
CA VAL A 101 12.84 4.43 5.10
C VAL A 101 11.81 4.81 6.17
N ALA A 102 12.12 4.58 7.45
CA ALA A 102 11.26 5.00 8.56
C ALA A 102 11.11 6.53 8.61
N ALA A 103 12.17 7.30 8.40
CA ALA A 103 12.12 8.75 8.33
C ALA A 103 11.30 9.26 7.11
N GLU A 104 11.43 8.61 5.95
CA GLU A 104 10.62 8.91 4.76
C GLU A 104 9.13 8.63 5.00
N PHE A 105 8.79 7.56 5.72
CA PHE A 105 7.41 7.26 6.10
C PHE A 105 6.86 8.24 7.14
N ALA A 106 7.63 8.54 8.19
CA ALA A 106 7.24 9.50 9.23
C ALA A 106 7.03 10.91 8.67
N SER A 107 7.84 11.32 7.68
CA SER A 107 7.65 12.58 6.95
C SER A 107 6.55 12.52 5.88
N GLY A 108 5.89 11.37 5.69
CA GLY A 108 4.79 11.19 4.77
C GLY A 108 5.18 11.20 3.28
N LYS A 109 6.45 10.97 2.96
CA LYS A 109 6.97 10.92 1.58
C LYS A 109 6.60 9.62 0.88
N ILE A 110 6.60 8.51 1.61
CA ILE A 110 6.18 7.19 1.11
C ILE A 110 4.87 6.78 1.78
N ASN A 111 4.09 5.95 1.08
CA ASN A 111 2.88 5.38 1.65
C ASN A 111 3.18 4.15 2.52
N ARG A 112 2.12 3.61 3.17
CA ARG A 112 2.24 2.44 4.04
C ARG A 112 2.69 1.19 3.29
N ALA A 113 2.18 0.96 2.07
CA ALA A 113 2.54 -0.20 1.27
C ALA A 113 4.04 -0.21 0.90
N GLN A 114 4.57 0.93 0.44
CA GLN A 114 5.99 1.13 0.17
C GLN A 114 6.83 0.93 1.44
N PHE A 115 6.39 1.48 2.58
CA PHE A 115 7.10 1.30 3.84
C PHE A 115 7.21 -0.18 4.22
N VAL A 116 6.10 -0.91 4.22
CA VAL A 116 6.09 -2.35 4.57
C VAL A 116 6.98 -3.15 3.63
N ALA A 117 6.87 -2.94 2.31
CA ALA A 117 7.67 -3.66 1.32
C ALA A 117 9.18 -3.38 1.46
N LEU A 118 9.57 -2.10 1.60
CA LEU A 118 10.97 -1.72 1.76
C LEU A 118 11.56 -2.20 3.08
N TYR A 119 10.80 -2.10 4.17
CA TYR A 119 11.23 -2.54 5.49
C TYR A 119 11.43 -4.06 5.52
N ALA A 120 10.47 -4.82 4.97
CA ALA A 120 10.57 -6.28 4.85
C ALA A 120 11.80 -6.69 4.04
N HIS A 121 12.03 -6.06 2.88
CA HIS A 121 13.18 -6.32 2.00
C HIS A 121 14.52 -6.11 2.72
N TYR A 122 14.70 -4.99 3.43
CA TYR A 122 15.94 -4.73 4.15
C TYR A 122 16.14 -5.66 5.36
N ASN A 123 15.05 -6.00 6.06
CA ASN A 123 15.11 -6.93 7.19
C ASN A 123 15.46 -8.36 6.73
N GLU A 124 14.91 -8.81 5.60
CA GLU A 124 15.24 -10.09 4.98
C GLU A 124 16.74 -10.16 4.62
N LYS A 125 17.27 -9.13 3.93
CA LYS A 125 18.70 -9.05 3.63
C LYS A 125 19.58 -9.14 4.87
N ARG A 126 19.19 -8.45 5.94
CA ARG A 126 19.90 -8.50 7.21
C ARG A 126 19.95 -9.92 7.78
N ILE A 127 18.79 -10.59 7.86
CA ILE A 127 18.69 -11.97 8.37
C ILE A 127 19.53 -12.93 7.53
N ILE A 128 19.54 -12.79 6.21
CA ILE A 128 20.34 -13.63 5.32
C ILE A 128 21.84 -13.42 5.58
N ILE A 129 22.30 -12.17 5.70
CA ILE A 129 23.71 -11.87 6.00
C ILE A 129 24.10 -12.43 7.38
N GLU A 130 23.29 -12.20 8.41
CA GLU A 130 23.54 -12.72 9.76
C GLU A 130 23.66 -14.25 9.76
N ARG A 131 22.73 -14.96 9.10
CA ARG A 131 22.78 -16.42 8.97
C ARG A 131 23.98 -16.93 8.17
N LEU A 132 24.40 -16.22 7.13
CA LEU A 132 25.58 -16.58 6.35
C LEU A 132 26.86 -16.44 7.18
N LEU A 133 26.96 -15.37 7.98
CA LEU A 133 28.09 -15.15 8.90
C LEU A 133 28.13 -16.18 10.03
N GLU A 134 26.97 -16.57 10.57
CA GLU A 134 26.87 -17.62 11.60
C GLU A 134 27.29 -18.99 11.06
N ARG A 135 26.87 -19.34 9.84
CA ARG A 135 27.13 -20.66 9.25
C ARG A 135 28.55 -20.78 8.71
N ASN A 136 28.99 -19.84 7.89
CA ASN A 136 30.27 -19.89 7.18
C ASN A 136 30.85 -18.46 7.07
N PRO A 137 31.61 -18.00 8.08
CA PRO A 137 32.14 -16.63 8.10
C PRO A 137 33.12 -16.34 6.95
N ASP A 138 33.83 -17.36 6.46
CA ASP A 138 34.86 -17.22 5.41
C ASP A 138 34.28 -17.21 3.98
N THR A 139 32.96 -17.27 3.80
CA THR A 139 32.35 -17.31 2.47
C THR A 139 31.94 -15.90 2.02
N GLN A 140 32.38 -15.50 0.82
CA GLN A 140 32.01 -14.22 0.20
C GLN A 140 30.54 -14.15 -0.28
N ALA A 141 29.74 -15.19 -0.03
CA ALA A 141 28.33 -15.26 -0.42
C ALA A 141 27.48 -14.14 0.19
N TRP A 142 27.86 -13.61 1.36
CA TRP A 142 27.14 -12.49 1.97
C TRP A 142 27.28 -11.19 1.14
N GLN A 143 28.36 -11.03 0.36
CA GLN A 143 28.61 -9.82 -0.42
C GLN A 143 27.59 -9.64 -1.54
N SER A 144 27.13 -10.74 -2.16
CA SER A 144 26.09 -10.68 -3.20
C SER A 144 24.76 -10.20 -2.63
N VAL A 145 24.41 -10.60 -1.40
CA VAL A 145 23.20 -10.16 -0.69
C VAL A 145 23.31 -8.72 -0.22
N ALA A 146 24.49 -8.36 0.30
CA ALA A 146 24.83 -7.01 0.74
C ALA A 146 24.90 -6.00 -0.40
N SER A 147 25.03 -6.47 -1.65
CA SER A 147 25.04 -5.60 -2.81
C SER A 147 23.79 -4.72 -2.87
N ASP A 148 24.00 -3.49 -3.35
CA ASP A 148 22.95 -2.48 -3.44
C ASP A 148 21.98 -2.84 -4.59
N GLY A 149 21.00 -3.67 -4.25
CA GLY A 149 19.88 -3.97 -5.13
C GLY A 149 19.00 -2.74 -5.35
N GLN A 150 18.44 -2.60 -6.55
CA GLN A 150 17.56 -1.50 -6.90
C GLN A 150 16.20 -1.65 -6.18
N THR A 151 16.01 -0.91 -5.08
CA THR A 151 14.69 -0.81 -4.41
C THR A 151 13.72 0.10 -5.17
N THR A 152 14.15 0.69 -6.30
CA THR A 152 13.33 1.51 -7.18
C THR A 152 12.10 0.76 -7.68
N PHE A 153 12.25 -0.52 -8.04
CA PHE A 153 11.12 -1.36 -8.46
C PHE A 153 10.05 -1.48 -7.36
N LEU A 154 10.44 -1.78 -6.12
CA LEU A 154 9.51 -1.84 -4.98
C LEU A 154 8.80 -0.49 -4.77
N ARG A 155 9.54 0.61 -4.88
CA ARG A 155 8.95 1.95 -4.74
C ARG A 155 7.92 2.23 -5.83
N GLN A 156 8.21 1.91 -7.09
CA GLN A 156 7.31 2.13 -8.22
C GLN A 156 6.10 1.21 -8.18
N HIS A 157 6.29 -0.06 -7.83
CA HIS A 157 5.24 -1.07 -7.78
C HIS A 157 4.21 -0.75 -6.68
N TYR A 158 4.67 -0.32 -5.51
CA TYR A 158 3.79 0.02 -4.38
C TYR A 158 3.43 1.51 -4.30
N ALA A 159 3.83 2.32 -5.28
CA ALA A 159 3.43 3.72 -5.34
C ALA A 159 1.92 3.83 -5.52
N SER A 160 1.29 4.65 -4.68
CA SER A 160 -0.12 5.00 -4.89
C SER A 160 -0.24 5.91 -6.11
N ARG A 161 -1.11 5.52 -7.04
CA ARG A 161 -1.44 6.28 -8.25
C ARG A 161 -2.86 6.80 -8.11
N MET A 162 -3.07 8.05 -8.51
CA MET A 162 -4.41 8.62 -8.55
C MET A 162 -5.11 8.11 -9.81
N LEU A 163 -6.33 7.62 -9.67
CA LEU A 163 -7.11 7.02 -10.75
C LEU A 163 -8.16 7.99 -11.29
N SER A 164 -8.79 8.73 -10.39
CA SER A 164 -9.83 9.69 -10.73
C SER A 164 -9.94 10.80 -9.70
N TYR A 165 -10.55 11.91 -10.11
CA TYR A 165 -11.03 12.93 -9.20
C TYR A 165 -12.39 13.45 -9.64
N ALA A 166 -13.17 13.91 -8.68
CA ALA A 166 -14.41 14.61 -8.93
C ALA A 166 -14.60 15.74 -7.91
N ILE A 167 -15.16 16.86 -8.36
CA ILE A 167 -15.47 18.01 -7.51
C ILE A 167 -16.99 18.14 -7.44
N TYR A 168 -17.53 18.16 -6.22
CA TYR A 168 -18.96 18.32 -5.97
C TYR A 168 -19.20 19.63 -5.25
N PHE A 169 -20.28 20.32 -5.60
CA PHE A 169 -20.79 21.35 -4.70
C PHE A 169 -21.47 20.72 -3.50
N HIS A 170 -21.52 21.45 -2.40
CA HIS A 170 -22.14 20.93 -1.18
C HIS A 170 -23.66 20.80 -1.25
N ASP A 171 -24.34 21.39 -2.22
CA ASP A 171 -25.78 21.29 -2.40
C ASP A 171 -26.17 20.40 -3.60
N ALA A 172 -25.24 20.15 -4.52
CA ALA A 172 -25.45 19.25 -5.66
C ALA A 172 -25.00 17.80 -5.35
N MET A 173 -25.68 16.83 -5.98
CA MET A 173 -25.25 15.42 -5.99
C MET A 173 -24.46 15.05 -7.25
N GLN A 174 -24.62 15.85 -8.31
CA GLN A 174 -23.83 15.69 -9.52
C GLN A 174 -22.48 16.40 -9.38
N PRO A 175 -21.39 15.82 -9.91
CA PRO A 175 -20.10 16.47 -9.91
C PRO A 175 -20.10 17.66 -10.87
N LEU A 176 -19.46 18.76 -10.46
CA LEU A 176 -19.11 19.89 -11.33
C LEU A 176 -18.13 19.45 -12.41
N VAL A 177 -17.15 18.63 -12.02
CA VAL A 177 -16.22 17.97 -12.94
C VAL A 177 -15.89 16.60 -12.38
N ALA A 178 -15.74 15.63 -13.26
CA ALA A 178 -15.19 14.31 -12.96
C ALA A 178 -14.20 13.94 -14.06
N GLN A 179 -13.00 13.48 -13.69
CA GLN A 179 -12.01 12.96 -14.63
C GLN A 179 -11.43 11.66 -14.11
N GLY A 180 -11.04 10.78 -15.05
CA GLY A 180 -10.48 9.46 -14.75
C GLY A 180 -11.54 8.40 -14.39
N GLN A 181 -11.07 7.17 -14.21
CA GLN A 181 -11.87 5.99 -13.85
C GLN A 181 -11.04 5.08 -12.92
N PRO A 182 -11.65 4.36 -11.98
CA PRO A 182 -13.08 4.33 -11.66
C PRO A 182 -13.54 5.54 -10.84
N GLN A 183 -14.82 5.88 -10.94
CA GLN A 183 -15.48 6.84 -10.03
C GLN A 183 -16.01 6.14 -8.78
N LEU A 184 -16.19 6.90 -7.70
CA LEU A 184 -16.76 6.37 -6.46
C LEU A 184 -18.24 5.95 -6.69
N PRO A 185 -18.69 4.79 -6.20
CA PRO A 185 -20.09 4.37 -6.33
C PRO A 185 -21.06 5.43 -5.82
N GLU A 186 -22.16 5.65 -6.54
CA GLU A 186 -23.11 6.74 -6.26
C GLU A 186 -23.67 6.69 -4.83
N ASP A 187 -24.05 5.51 -4.35
CA ASP A 187 -24.53 5.28 -2.98
C ASP A 187 -23.54 5.75 -1.92
N MET A 188 -22.24 5.53 -2.16
CA MET A 188 -21.18 5.93 -1.23
C MET A 188 -20.94 7.43 -1.32
N THR A 189 -20.94 7.99 -2.53
CA THR A 189 -20.86 9.44 -2.77
C THR A 189 -21.99 10.17 -2.04
N PHE A 190 -23.23 9.71 -2.18
CA PHE A 190 -24.40 10.27 -1.52
C PHE A 190 -24.25 10.28 0.01
N LYS A 191 -23.88 9.14 0.61
CA LYS A 191 -23.69 9.01 2.06
C LYS A 191 -22.61 9.98 2.57
N ILE A 192 -21.52 10.12 1.84
CA ILE A 192 -20.39 10.96 2.24
C ILE A 192 -20.71 12.44 2.08
N LEU A 193 -21.30 12.86 0.96
CA LEU A 193 -21.72 14.24 0.76
C LEU A 193 -22.77 14.63 1.81
N THR A 194 -23.72 13.75 2.12
CA THR A 194 -24.71 13.97 3.19
C THR A 194 -24.04 14.15 4.55
N ALA A 195 -23.06 13.30 4.89
CA ALA A 195 -22.32 13.40 6.14
C ALA A 195 -21.49 14.69 6.23
N ILE A 196 -20.82 15.09 5.15
CA ILE A 196 -20.06 16.35 5.08
C ILE A 196 -21.01 17.54 5.27
N ARG A 197 -22.16 17.57 4.58
CA ARG A 197 -23.19 18.61 4.75
C ARG A 197 -23.63 18.73 6.21
N LEU A 198 -23.90 17.60 6.87
CA LEU A 198 -24.32 17.58 8.27
C LEU A 198 -23.23 18.15 9.20
N VAL A 199 -21.97 17.75 9.01
CA VAL A 199 -20.89 18.24 9.88
C VAL A 199 -20.54 19.70 9.62
N ARG A 200 -20.63 20.19 8.36
CA ARG A 200 -20.43 21.61 8.05
C ARG A 200 -21.43 22.52 8.78
N ARG A 201 -22.69 22.09 8.97
CA ARG A 201 -23.68 22.85 9.77
C ARG A 201 -23.24 23.08 11.21
N THR A 202 -22.37 22.23 11.75
CA THR A 202 -21.82 22.37 13.10
C THR A 202 -20.58 23.28 13.18
N GLN A 203 -20.27 24.04 12.11
CA GLN A 203 -19.15 25.00 11.99
C GLN A 203 -17.76 24.43 12.33
N ARG A 204 -17.58 23.12 12.20
CA ARG A 204 -16.28 22.49 12.44
C ARG A 204 -15.47 22.46 11.16
N THR A 205 -14.22 22.93 11.23
CA THR A 205 -13.25 22.74 10.15
C THR A 205 -13.06 21.24 9.91
N LEU A 206 -13.35 20.81 8.69
CA LEU A 206 -13.17 19.43 8.27
C LEU A 206 -11.80 19.32 7.59
N SER A 207 -10.96 18.41 8.09
CA SER A 207 -9.71 18.06 7.43
C SER A 207 -9.96 16.96 6.40
N ALA A 208 -9.05 16.84 5.42
CA ALA A 208 -9.08 15.75 4.47
C ALA A 208 -9.17 14.39 5.18
N GLN A 209 -10.05 13.50 4.68
CA GLN A 209 -10.26 12.16 5.22
C GLN A 209 -9.89 11.12 4.18
N ARG A 210 -9.31 10.00 4.62
CA ARG A 210 -9.00 8.83 3.79
C ARG A 210 -9.95 7.69 4.16
N LYS A 211 -10.48 6.98 3.18
CA LYS A 211 -11.24 5.75 3.39
C LYS A 211 -10.91 4.73 2.33
N GLN A 212 -10.72 3.48 2.75
CA GLN A 212 -10.65 2.36 1.84
C GLN A 212 -12.06 2.06 1.28
N VAL A 213 -12.19 2.06 -0.03
CA VAL A 213 -13.47 1.82 -0.73
C VAL A 213 -13.66 0.32 -0.90
N ASP A 214 -12.66 -0.35 -1.50
CA ASP A 214 -12.61 -1.80 -1.71
C ASP A 214 -11.18 -2.33 -1.39
N GLU A 215 -10.87 -3.56 -1.77
CA GLU A 215 -9.56 -4.17 -1.49
C GLU A 215 -8.38 -3.41 -2.13
N SER A 216 -8.63 -2.78 -3.28
CA SER A 216 -7.63 -2.17 -4.15
C SER A 216 -7.77 -0.65 -4.30
N HIS A 217 -8.78 -0.01 -3.70
CA HIS A 217 -9.02 1.40 -3.91
C HIS A 217 -9.19 2.18 -2.63
N TRP A 218 -8.61 3.37 -2.63
CA TRP A 218 -8.67 4.35 -1.56
C TRP A 218 -9.28 5.65 -2.07
N ALA A 219 -10.23 6.20 -1.31
CA ALA A 219 -10.80 7.50 -1.56
C ALA A 219 -10.26 8.53 -0.57
N VAL A 220 -9.98 9.72 -1.06
CA VAL A 220 -9.62 10.91 -0.28
C VAL A 220 -10.72 11.94 -0.46
N PHE A 221 -11.31 12.38 0.65
CA PHE A 221 -12.36 13.41 0.68
C PHE A 221 -11.76 14.69 1.22
N ILE A 222 -11.85 15.76 0.44
CA ILE A 222 -11.26 17.05 0.74
C ILE A 222 -12.40 18.08 0.74
N PRO A 223 -13.07 18.28 1.89
CA PRO A 223 -14.08 19.30 2.03
C PRO A 223 -13.42 20.68 2.12
N ALA A 224 -13.94 21.64 1.36
CA ALA A 224 -13.54 23.04 1.39
C ALA A 224 -14.74 23.95 1.72
N GLU A 225 -14.74 25.22 1.29
CA GLU A 225 -15.77 26.20 1.67
C GLU A 225 -17.04 26.06 0.83
N PHE A 226 -16.93 25.80 -0.47
CA PHE A 226 -18.08 25.72 -1.38
C PHE A 226 -18.26 24.32 -1.98
N THR A 227 -17.15 23.60 -2.06
CA THR A 227 -17.04 22.33 -2.78
C THR A 227 -16.31 21.27 -1.96
N THR A 228 -16.46 20.03 -2.40
CA THR A 228 -15.75 18.87 -1.87
C THR A 228 -15.13 18.16 -3.04
N ALA A 229 -13.81 18.00 -3.00
CA ALA A 229 -13.12 17.09 -3.90
C ALA A 229 -13.13 15.66 -3.35
N ILE A 230 -13.30 14.70 -4.25
CA ILE A 230 -13.16 13.27 -4.01
C ILE A 230 -12.10 12.77 -4.98
N ALA A 231 -11.00 12.20 -4.48
CA ALA A 231 -9.94 11.63 -5.29
C ALA A 231 -9.78 10.13 -5.01
N MET A 232 -9.70 9.31 -6.05
CA MET A 232 -9.53 7.87 -5.96
C MET A 232 -8.08 7.49 -6.24
N PHE A 233 -7.57 6.50 -5.49
CA PHE A 233 -6.21 6.00 -5.58
C PHE A 233 -6.19 4.48 -5.60
N LEU A 234 -5.20 3.90 -6.29
CA LEU A 234 -4.98 2.45 -6.37
C LEU A 234 -4.38 1.83 -5.10
N LEU A 235 -3.70 2.62 -4.28
CA LEU A 235 -3.19 2.18 -2.99
C LEU A 235 -3.37 3.32 -2.00
N GLU A 236 -3.18 3.05 -0.70
CA GLU A 236 -3.21 4.11 0.30
C GLU A 236 -2.25 5.24 -0.11
N PRO A 237 -2.72 6.49 -0.28
CA PRO A 237 -1.86 7.59 -0.66
C PRO A 237 -0.97 8.01 0.50
N SER A 238 0.24 8.49 0.20
CA SER A 238 1.11 9.09 1.20
C SER A 238 0.53 10.41 1.71
N THR A 239 0.93 10.84 2.91
CA THR A 239 0.48 12.13 3.46
C THR A 239 0.80 13.28 2.51
N ARG A 240 1.96 13.25 1.85
CA ARG A 240 2.34 14.28 0.87
C ARG A 240 1.41 14.30 -0.35
N GLN A 241 0.99 13.14 -0.85
CA GLN A 241 0.03 13.07 -1.95
C GLN A 241 -1.33 13.64 -1.54
N VAL A 242 -1.81 13.33 -0.32
CA VAL A 242 -3.06 13.91 0.20
C VAL A 242 -2.98 15.44 0.30
N LEU A 243 -1.87 15.95 0.84
CA LEU A 243 -1.65 17.40 0.95
C LEU A 243 -1.60 18.07 -0.42
N LEU A 244 -0.94 17.46 -1.40
CA LEU A 244 -0.91 17.98 -2.77
C LEU A 244 -2.31 18.13 -3.36
N VAL A 245 -3.17 17.11 -3.25
CA VAL A 245 -4.55 17.20 -3.77
C VAL A 245 -5.35 18.22 -2.96
N GLN A 246 -5.12 18.33 -1.65
CA GLN A 246 -5.75 19.34 -0.81
C GLN A 246 -5.39 20.77 -1.22
N ASP A 247 -4.11 21.02 -1.49
CA ASP A 247 -3.62 22.33 -1.93
C ASP A 247 -4.19 22.68 -3.30
N LEU A 248 -4.19 21.75 -4.26
CA LEU A 248 -4.81 21.93 -5.57
C LEU A 248 -6.32 22.22 -5.48
N HIS A 249 -7.01 21.59 -4.51
CA HIS A 249 -8.43 21.87 -4.29
C HIS A 249 -8.66 23.26 -3.69
N ARG A 250 -7.79 23.70 -2.79
CA ARG A 250 -7.82 25.06 -2.26
C ARG A 250 -7.54 26.09 -3.34
N ASP A 251 -6.57 25.84 -4.21
CA ASP A 251 -6.25 26.71 -5.34
C ASP A 251 -7.42 26.80 -6.33
N PHE A 252 -8.11 25.68 -6.57
CA PHE A 252 -9.36 25.67 -7.33
C PHE A 252 -10.41 26.61 -6.70
N GLU A 253 -10.67 26.52 -5.40
CA GLU A 253 -11.68 27.41 -4.78
C GLU A 253 -11.25 28.87 -4.80
N HIS A 254 -9.96 29.14 -4.57
CA HIS A 254 -9.43 30.49 -4.60
C HIS A 254 -9.54 31.12 -5.99
N ALA A 255 -9.11 30.41 -7.03
CA ALA A 255 -9.18 30.88 -8.42
C ALA A 255 -10.62 31.14 -8.88
N ASN A 256 -11.58 30.34 -8.39
CA ASN A 256 -12.97 30.39 -8.82
C ASN A 256 -13.93 31.03 -7.79
N HIS A 257 -13.41 31.71 -6.76
CA HIS A 257 -14.20 32.19 -5.63
C HIS A 257 -15.43 33.01 -6.05
N LYS A 258 -15.27 33.93 -7.01
CA LYS A 258 -16.37 34.76 -7.52
C LYS A 258 -17.51 33.95 -8.17
N LEU A 259 -17.17 32.86 -8.88
CA LEU A 259 -18.15 31.98 -9.52
C LEU A 259 -18.84 31.09 -8.48
N LEU A 260 -18.06 30.57 -7.51
CA LEU A 260 -18.55 29.74 -6.40
C LEU A 260 -19.54 30.49 -5.51
N VAL A 261 -19.23 31.73 -5.12
CA VAL A 261 -20.13 32.59 -4.32
C VAL A 261 -21.44 32.86 -5.05
N ARG A 262 -21.39 33.01 -6.39
CA ARG A 262 -22.58 33.20 -7.24
C ARG A 262 -23.32 31.90 -7.57
N ASN A 263 -22.80 30.76 -7.11
CA ASN A 263 -23.35 29.43 -7.38
C ASN A 263 -23.51 29.11 -8.87
N ILE A 264 -22.58 29.59 -9.72
CA ILE A 264 -22.58 29.29 -11.16
C ILE A 264 -22.22 27.81 -11.35
N ARG A 265 -22.97 27.07 -12.16
CA ARG A 265 -22.75 25.61 -12.36
C ARG A 265 -22.09 25.25 -13.69
N ALA A 266 -21.86 26.23 -14.55
CA ALA A 266 -21.26 26.07 -15.86
C ALA A 266 -19.76 25.73 -15.71
N ALA A 267 -19.43 24.44 -15.85
CA ALA A 267 -18.07 23.91 -15.61
C ALA A 267 -17.01 24.51 -16.53
N ASP A 268 -17.38 24.90 -17.75
CA ASP A 268 -16.53 25.55 -18.75
C ASP A 268 -15.98 26.92 -18.31
N GLN A 269 -16.60 27.56 -17.32
CA GLN A 269 -16.16 28.84 -16.77
C GLN A 269 -15.12 28.71 -15.66
N TYR A 270 -14.89 27.48 -15.17
CA TYR A 270 -13.99 27.22 -14.05
C TYR A 270 -12.56 26.92 -14.49
N VAL A 271 -11.60 27.37 -13.69
CA VAL A 271 -10.19 26.99 -13.79
C VAL A 271 -9.94 25.75 -12.95
N PHE A 272 -9.34 24.70 -13.51
CA PHE A 272 -9.10 23.42 -12.81
C PHE A 272 -7.60 23.07 -12.72
N PRO A 273 -6.91 23.47 -11.63
CA PRO A 273 -5.50 23.11 -11.39
C PRO A 273 -5.23 21.59 -11.37
N HIS A 274 -6.22 20.80 -10.98
CA HIS A 274 -6.13 19.33 -10.89
C HIS A 274 -5.81 18.64 -12.22
N ARG A 275 -6.00 19.28 -13.37
CA ARG A 275 -5.67 18.71 -14.69
C ARG A 275 -4.19 18.32 -14.79
N ALA A 276 -3.31 19.09 -14.16
CA ALA A 276 -1.87 18.80 -14.11
C ALA A 276 -1.51 17.46 -13.44
N LEU A 277 -2.43 16.89 -12.64
CA LEU A 277 -2.21 15.58 -12.02
C LEU A 277 -2.31 14.41 -13.02
N PHE A 278 -2.99 14.60 -14.15
CA PHE A 278 -3.21 13.55 -15.15
C PHE A 278 -2.30 13.69 -16.38
N GLU A 279 -1.65 14.84 -16.54
CA GLU A 279 -0.77 15.11 -17.68
C GLU A 279 0.57 14.37 -17.60
N ASN A 280 0.97 13.90 -16.41
CA ASN A 280 2.27 13.26 -16.19
C ASN A 280 2.26 11.71 -16.27
N ASP A 281 1.10 11.11 -16.54
CA ASP A 281 0.92 9.65 -16.59
C ASP A 281 0.89 9.08 -18.03
N PHE A 282 1.29 9.86 -19.04
CA PHE A 282 1.41 9.45 -20.45
C PHE A 282 2.85 9.55 -20.98
#